data_AF-A0A3E0W945-F1
#
_entry.id   AF-A0A3E0W945-F1
#
_cell.length_a   1.000
_cell.length_b   1.000
_cell.length_c   1.000
_cell.angle_alpha   90.00
_cell.angle_beta   90.00
_cell.angle_gamma   90.00
#
_symmetry.space_group_name_H-M   'P 1'
#
loop_
_entity.id
_entity.type
_entity.pdbx_description
1 polymer ?
#
loop_
_entity_poly.entity_id
_entity_poly.type
_entity_poly.pdbx_seq_one_letter_code
_entity_poly.pdbx_strand_id
1 'polypeptide(L)'
;MRTFARAELTLTDRIAAYEQLALEGVTVEAIAKSAATTKNTVTGALTIGRSKAASVYAGYGNVSFDRLLLVAEFEGDEDAINAVTDCDDEDLAYVAQECRDENARLARQAEVVTALEADGVTVVTSWNYSTMAHLSRLTDAADDDTERPTLDPETHAACDGHAVFLTVNGLGEGDTETVPLCTKPELHQSIYRSYRTPTSEPVELTEEEADAQAEAKRAERRTLVANNRAWDTSQTLRKEWIVEFLTRKKLPTDAAAFVAVTLTRHSYDVTGDNSGGAAVFLGHEGYVAREALATMVEATPTKAGYVSLAVALSARENRTSRESWRNPNVSDEAYLLQIEKWGHKLSAVERIAAGYPAPDTVEEDAATGTE
;
A
#
# COMPACT_ATOMS: atom_id res chain seq x y z
N MET A 1 -7.00 -29.57 59.31
CA MET A 1 -5.94 -28.78 58.65
C MET A 1 -6.28 -28.67 57.18
N ARG A 2 -6.79 -27.51 56.74
CA ARG A 2 -7.00 -27.23 55.31
C ARG A 2 -5.64 -26.84 54.74
N THR A 3 -5.06 -27.68 53.89
CA THR A 3 -3.91 -27.35 53.07
C THR A 3 -4.35 -26.28 52.06
N PHE A 4 -4.08 -25.02 52.39
CA PHE A 4 -4.05 -23.96 51.39
C PHE A 4 -2.90 -24.32 50.45
N ALA A 5 -3.20 -24.88 49.28
CA ALA A 5 -2.25 -24.91 48.18
C ALA A 5 -1.84 -23.44 47.96
N ARG A 6 -0.56 -23.11 48.16
CA ARG A 6 -0.01 -21.82 47.74
C ARG A 6 -0.31 -21.73 46.25
N ALA A 7 -1.20 -20.81 45.86
CA ALA A 7 -1.33 -20.43 44.47
C ALA A 7 0.08 -20.05 43.97
N GLU A 8 0.48 -20.57 42.81
CA GLU A 8 1.71 -20.14 42.18
C GLU A 8 1.65 -18.61 42.01
N LEU A 9 2.68 -17.91 42.48
CA LEU A 9 2.77 -16.45 42.34
C LEU A 9 2.64 -16.09 40.86
N THR A 10 1.77 -15.13 40.54
CA THR A 10 1.64 -14.65 39.16
C THR A 10 2.94 -14.00 38.71
N LEU A 11 3.10 -13.76 37.39
CA LEU A 11 4.27 -13.05 36.90
C LEU A 11 4.38 -11.65 37.53
N THR A 12 3.25 -10.94 37.63
CA THR A 12 3.15 -9.62 38.26
C THR A 12 3.52 -9.65 39.74
N ASP A 13 3.09 -10.67 40.49
CA ASP A 13 3.48 -10.82 41.91
C ASP A 13 4.99 -11.05 42.06
N ARG A 14 5.59 -11.82 41.15
CA ARG A 14 7.04 -12.08 41.15
C ARG A 14 7.85 -10.82 40.82
N ILE A 15 7.41 -10.04 39.84
CA ILE A 15 8.03 -8.75 39.50
C ILE A 15 8.00 -7.82 40.72
N ALA A 16 6.84 -7.61 41.32
CA ALA A 16 6.68 -6.74 42.49
C ALA A 16 7.53 -7.20 43.68
N ALA A 17 7.61 -8.51 43.95
CA ALA A 17 8.43 -9.06 45.01
C ALA A 17 9.93 -8.82 44.78
N TYR A 18 10.41 -8.97 43.54
CA TYR A 18 11.81 -8.73 43.20
C TYR A 18 12.16 -7.24 43.28
N GLU A 19 11.27 -6.35 42.84
CA GLU A 19 11.45 -4.90 42.98
C GLU A 19 11.56 -4.47 44.43
N GLN A 20 10.68 -4.98 45.30
CA GLN A 20 10.72 -4.66 46.73
C GLN A 20 12.05 -5.11 47.36
N LEU A 21 12.50 -6.34 47.09
CA LEU A 21 13.78 -6.83 47.60
C LEU A 21 14.97 -5.99 47.09
N ALA A 22 14.93 -5.57 45.83
CA ALA A 22 15.96 -4.70 45.26
C ALA A 22 15.96 -3.30 45.92
N LEU A 23 14.78 -2.74 46.22
CA LEU A 23 14.63 -1.48 46.96
C LEU A 23 15.14 -1.58 48.40
N GLU A 24 15.00 -2.74 49.04
CA GLU A 24 15.56 -3.06 50.36
C GLU A 24 17.09 -3.28 50.34
N GLY A 25 17.72 -3.17 49.17
CA GLY A 25 19.18 -3.28 48.99
C GLY A 25 19.69 -4.70 48.81
N VAL A 26 18.80 -5.68 48.59
CA VAL A 26 19.20 -7.07 48.29
C VAL A 26 19.73 -7.15 46.86
N THR A 27 20.88 -7.79 46.66
CA THR A 27 21.50 -7.91 45.33
C THR A 27 20.76 -8.90 44.44
N VAL A 28 20.85 -8.72 43.11
CA VAL A 28 20.27 -9.63 42.10
C VAL A 28 20.71 -11.08 42.32
N GLU A 29 21.98 -11.30 42.67
CA GLU A 29 22.54 -12.61 43.05
C GLU A 29 21.78 -13.26 44.22
N ALA A 30 21.54 -12.47 45.27
CA ALA A 30 20.90 -12.95 46.49
C ALA A 30 19.42 -13.24 46.24
N ILE A 31 18.74 -12.37 45.48
CA ILE A 31 17.33 -12.56 45.06
C ILE A 31 17.21 -13.83 44.22
N ALA A 32 18.05 -14.00 43.20
CA ALA A 32 18.04 -15.17 42.32
C ALA A 32 18.25 -16.47 43.11
N LYS A 33 19.20 -16.47 44.05
CA LYS A 33 19.47 -17.61 44.94
C LYS A 33 18.29 -17.90 45.87
N SER A 34 17.66 -16.89 46.47
CA SER A 34 16.52 -17.09 47.38
C SER A 34 15.25 -17.52 46.65
N ALA A 35 15.03 -17.04 45.44
CA ALA A 35 13.87 -17.34 44.61
C ALA A 35 14.06 -18.59 43.72
N ALA A 36 15.21 -19.26 43.82
CA ALA A 36 15.57 -20.44 43.02
C ALA A 36 15.40 -20.22 41.50
N THR A 37 15.81 -19.06 41.01
CA THR A 37 15.74 -18.66 39.60
C THR A 37 17.09 -18.15 39.10
N THR A 38 17.17 -17.74 37.84
CA THR A 38 18.40 -17.21 37.25
C THR A 38 18.56 -15.72 37.50
N LYS A 39 19.80 -15.22 37.49
CA LYS A 39 20.07 -13.77 37.54
C LYS A 39 19.41 -13.02 36.39
N ASN A 40 19.36 -13.64 35.20
CA ASN A 40 18.74 -13.04 34.01
C ASN A 40 17.24 -12.86 34.21
N THR A 41 16.56 -13.84 34.80
CA THR A 41 15.12 -13.73 35.12
C THR A 41 14.84 -12.62 36.13
N VAL A 42 15.65 -12.50 37.19
CA VAL A 42 15.50 -11.40 38.16
C VAL A 42 15.78 -10.04 37.50
N THR A 43 16.85 -9.93 36.72
CA THR A 43 17.20 -8.70 36.01
C THR A 43 16.11 -8.29 35.04
N GLY A 44 15.61 -9.22 34.22
CA GLY A 44 14.52 -8.96 33.29
C GLY A 44 13.22 -8.56 33.99
N ALA A 45 12.89 -9.21 35.10
CA ALA A 45 11.71 -8.84 35.88
C ALA A 45 11.83 -7.41 36.46
N LEU A 46 13.02 -7.01 36.91
CA LEU A 46 13.28 -5.63 37.33
C LEU A 46 13.23 -4.64 36.15
N THR A 47 13.65 -5.05 34.94
CA THR A 47 13.47 -4.24 33.72
C THR A 47 11.99 -4.03 33.41
N ILE A 48 11.18 -5.10 33.43
CA ILE A 48 9.73 -5.05 33.19
C ILE A 48 9.04 -4.15 34.22
N GLY A 49 9.35 -4.31 35.51
CA GLY A 49 8.71 -3.54 36.58
C GLY A 49 9.01 -2.03 36.53
N ARG A 50 10.21 -1.65 36.04
CA ARG A 50 10.56 -0.24 35.81
C ARG A 50 9.86 0.37 34.61
N SER A 51 9.35 -0.46 33.70
CA SER A 51 8.63 -0.03 32.51
C SER A 51 7.14 0.08 32.78
N LYS A 52 6.56 1.26 32.54
CA LYS A 52 5.12 1.47 32.72
C LYS A 52 4.35 0.66 31.69
N ALA A 53 4.79 0.67 30.43
CA ALA A 53 4.17 -0.10 29.35
C ALA A 53 4.21 -1.60 29.68
N ALA A 54 5.39 -2.15 29.95
CA ALA A 54 5.51 -3.59 30.20
C ALA A 54 4.76 -4.06 31.45
N SER A 55 4.71 -3.23 32.50
CA SER A 55 3.91 -3.54 33.70
C SER A 55 2.41 -3.63 33.41
N VAL A 56 1.87 -2.79 32.51
CA VAL A 56 0.47 -2.89 32.07
C VAL A 56 0.25 -4.21 31.32
N TYR A 57 1.12 -4.54 30.36
CA TYR A 57 0.97 -5.78 29.59
C TYR A 57 1.13 -7.05 30.45
N ALA A 58 1.99 -7.01 31.46
CA ALA A 58 2.14 -8.12 32.42
C ALA A 58 0.82 -8.41 33.16
N GLY A 59 -0.02 -7.40 33.37
CA GLY A 59 -1.33 -7.53 34.01
C GLY A 59 -2.37 -8.34 33.21
N TYR A 60 -2.18 -8.52 31.89
CA TYR A 60 -3.10 -9.34 31.08
C TYR A 60 -2.90 -10.86 31.28
N GLY A 61 -1.76 -11.27 31.82
CA GLY A 61 -1.50 -12.64 32.28
C GLY A 61 -1.25 -13.70 31.18
N ASN A 62 -1.44 -13.37 29.90
CA ASN A 62 -1.19 -14.24 28.75
C ASN A 62 0.00 -13.80 27.87
N VAL A 63 0.83 -12.87 28.35
CA VAL A 63 1.98 -12.33 27.61
C VAL A 63 3.25 -13.04 28.06
N SER A 64 4.08 -13.49 27.12
CA SER A 64 5.35 -14.15 27.42
C SER A 64 6.35 -13.17 28.06
N PHE A 65 7.28 -13.71 28.86
CA PHE A 65 8.29 -12.91 29.54
C PHE A 65 9.20 -12.16 28.55
N ASP A 66 9.56 -12.80 27.45
CA ASP A 66 10.41 -12.20 26.41
C ASP A 66 9.68 -11.08 25.67
N ARG A 67 8.38 -11.23 25.39
CA ARG A 67 7.56 -10.17 24.81
C ARG A 67 7.45 -8.96 25.75
N LEU A 68 7.32 -9.17 27.06
CA LEU A 68 7.32 -8.07 28.04
C LEU A 68 8.67 -7.34 28.12
N LEU A 69 9.78 -8.04 27.93
CA LEU A 69 11.10 -7.40 27.84
C LEU A 69 11.20 -6.51 26.59
N LEU A 70 10.64 -6.95 25.46
CA LEU A 70 10.59 -6.15 24.24
C LEU A 70 9.67 -4.93 24.39
N VAL A 71 8.51 -5.09 25.04
CA VAL A 71 7.65 -3.94 25.38
C VAL A 71 8.37 -2.93 26.27
N ALA A 72 9.21 -3.39 27.20
CA ALA A 72 10.05 -2.51 28.02
C ALA A 72 11.19 -1.87 27.20
N GLU A 73 11.75 -2.58 26.22
CA GLU A 73 12.77 -2.07 25.30
C GLU A 73 12.25 -0.90 24.45
N PHE A 74 11.03 -1.03 23.92
CA PHE A 74 10.39 -0.04 23.05
C PHE A 74 9.52 0.99 23.82
N GLU A 75 9.77 1.19 25.12
CA GLU A 75 8.98 2.14 25.90
C GLU A 75 9.11 3.58 25.35
N GLY A 76 7.99 4.14 24.93
CA GLY A 76 7.92 5.45 24.26
C GLY A 76 7.67 5.38 22.75
N ASP A 77 7.73 4.19 22.16
CA ASP A 77 7.41 3.90 20.76
C ASP A 77 6.14 3.01 20.69
N GLU A 78 4.97 3.65 20.60
CA GLU A 78 3.68 2.94 20.60
C GLU A 78 3.52 2.02 19.38
N ASP A 79 4.08 2.39 18.23
CA ASP A 79 4.00 1.58 17.01
C ASP A 79 4.82 0.30 17.16
N ALA A 80 6.05 0.39 17.69
CA ALA A 80 6.87 -0.79 17.97
C ALA A 80 6.26 -1.67 19.07
N ILE A 81 5.71 -1.08 20.14
CA ILE A 81 5.00 -1.81 21.19
C ILE A 81 3.83 -2.62 20.59
N ASN A 82 3.00 -1.98 19.76
CA ASN A 82 1.87 -2.66 19.10
C ASN A 82 2.37 -3.79 18.20
N ALA A 83 3.42 -3.57 17.42
CA ALA A 83 3.99 -4.58 16.54
C ALA A 83 4.43 -5.84 17.31
N VAL A 84 5.20 -5.68 18.39
CA VAL A 84 5.67 -6.83 19.19
C VAL A 84 4.57 -7.47 20.03
N THR A 85 3.48 -6.74 20.34
CA THR A 85 2.34 -7.31 21.08
C THR A 85 1.38 -8.07 20.21
N ASP A 86 1.22 -7.66 18.95
CA ASP A 86 0.21 -8.21 18.03
C ASP A 86 0.74 -9.33 17.14
N CYS A 87 2.07 -9.49 17.04
CA CYS A 87 2.66 -10.55 16.25
C CYS A 87 2.53 -11.95 16.89
N ASP A 88 2.68 -12.99 16.08
CA ASP A 88 2.81 -14.36 16.56
C ASP A 88 4.15 -14.57 17.29
N ASP A 89 4.19 -15.52 18.22
CA ASP A 89 5.41 -15.81 19.01
C ASP A 89 6.58 -16.28 18.13
N GLU A 90 6.30 -16.94 17.00
CA GLU A 90 7.31 -17.40 16.05
C GLU A 90 8.02 -16.25 15.33
N ASP A 91 7.32 -15.12 15.15
CA ASP A 91 7.83 -13.93 14.45
C ASP A 91 8.41 -12.88 15.42
N LEU A 92 8.23 -13.04 16.73
CA LEU A 92 8.57 -12.04 17.75
C LEU A 92 10.01 -11.53 17.63
N ALA A 93 10.98 -12.42 17.36
CA ALA A 93 12.38 -12.05 17.21
C ALA A 93 12.64 -11.24 15.92
N TYR A 94 11.93 -11.55 14.84
CA TYR A 94 12.01 -10.83 13.57
C TYR A 94 11.39 -9.43 13.71
N VAL A 95 10.16 -9.36 14.23
CA VAL A 95 9.45 -8.08 14.42
C VAL A 95 10.22 -7.16 15.36
N ALA A 96 10.77 -7.70 16.46
CA ALA A 96 11.64 -6.91 17.33
C ALA A 96 12.87 -6.35 16.61
N GLN A 97 13.49 -7.14 15.72
CA GLN A 97 14.64 -6.64 14.96
C GLN A 97 14.23 -5.57 13.95
N GLU A 98 13.10 -5.73 13.27
CA GLU A 98 12.53 -4.73 12.37
C GLU A 98 12.27 -3.40 13.10
N CYS A 99 11.68 -3.45 14.30
CA CYS A 99 11.48 -2.27 15.14
C CYS A 99 12.80 -1.60 15.57
N ARG A 100 13.86 -2.38 15.85
CA ARG A 100 15.20 -1.81 16.16
C ARG A 100 15.81 -1.14 14.95
N ASP A 101 15.71 -1.76 13.79
CA ASP A 101 16.27 -1.24 12.54
C ASP A 101 15.56 0.06 12.14
N GLU A 102 14.23 0.13 12.32
CA GLU A 102 13.45 1.35 12.10
C GLU A 102 13.84 2.46 13.08
N ASN A 103 13.95 2.15 14.38
CA ASN A 103 14.40 3.10 15.39
C ASN A 103 15.81 3.63 15.11
N ALA A 104 16.72 2.76 14.68
CA ALA A 104 18.06 3.16 14.26
C ALA A 104 18.03 4.06 13.01
N ARG A 105 17.12 3.79 12.06
CA ARG A 105 16.91 4.61 10.86
C ARG A 105 16.37 6.00 11.23
N LEU A 106 15.39 6.08 12.12
CA LEU A 106 14.83 7.34 12.62
C LEU A 106 15.86 8.14 13.42
N ALA A 107 16.65 7.48 14.26
CA ALA A 107 17.76 8.12 14.98
C ALA A 107 18.79 8.70 14.00
N ARG A 108 19.18 7.93 12.97
CA ARG A 108 20.08 8.40 11.90
C ARG A 108 19.49 9.57 11.14
N GLN A 109 18.19 9.53 10.83
CA GLN A 109 17.51 10.65 10.18
C GLN A 109 17.56 11.91 11.05
N ALA A 110 17.27 11.80 12.35
CA ALA A 110 17.34 12.92 13.28
C ALA A 110 18.77 13.50 13.43
N GLU A 111 19.80 12.64 13.46
CA GLU A 111 21.20 13.06 13.47
C GLU A 111 21.57 13.85 12.21
N VAL A 112 21.18 13.36 11.03
CA VAL A 112 21.47 14.03 9.75
C VAL A 112 20.70 15.34 9.61
N VAL A 113 19.42 15.37 10.03
CA VAL A 113 18.62 16.61 10.10
C VAL A 113 19.33 17.62 10.98
N THR A 114 19.71 17.23 12.20
CA THR A 114 20.39 18.13 13.15
C THR A 114 21.69 18.69 12.59
N ALA A 115 22.49 17.87 11.89
CA ALA A 115 23.72 18.31 11.26
C ALA A 115 23.48 19.34 10.14
N LEU A 116 22.52 19.06 9.24
CA LEU A 116 22.19 19.95 8.13
C LEU A 116 21.55 21.27 8.59
N GLU A 117 20.69 21.23 9.60
CA GLU A 117 20.08 22.43 10.18
C GLU A 117 21.12 23.29 10.90
N ALA A 118 22.14 22.69 11.54
CA ALA A 118 23.27 23.42 12.12
C ALA A 118 24.10 24.17 11.06
N ASP A 119 24.15 23.65 9.83
CA ASP A 119 24.75 24.31 8.67
C ASP A 119 23.81 25.34 8.00
N GLY A 120 22.60 25.55 8.55
CA GLY A 120 21.62 26.52 8.08
C GLY A 120 20.76 26.03 6.91
N VAL A 121 20.77 24.72 6.61
CA VAL A 121 19.98 24.12 5.54
C VAL A 121 18.61 23.69 6.06
N THR A 122 17.54 24.11 5.38
CA THR A 122 16.19 23.61 5.67
C THR A 122 16.06 22.17 5.18
N VAL A 123 15.70 21.23 6.07
CA VAL A 123 15.55 19.81 5.72
C VAL A 123 14.07 19.42 5.68
N VAL A 124 13.69 18.67 4.65
CA VAL A 124 12.36 18.08 4.49
C VAL A 124 12.49 16.57 4.52
N THR A 125 11.71 15.91 5.38
CA THR A 125 11.70 14.44 5.55
C THR A 125 10.47 13.77 4.95
N SER A 126 9.46 14.56 4.55
CA SER A 126 8.23 14.08 3.91
C SER A 126 7.91 14.90 2.66
N TRP A 127 7.65 14.24 1.54
CA TRP A 127 7.45 14.89 0.26
C TRP A 127 6.01 15.38 0.07
N ASN A 128 5.82 16.65 -0.25
CA ASN A 128 4.53 17.22 -0.61
C ASN A 128 4.50 17.63 -2.10
N TYR A 129 3.79 16.85 -2.92
CA TYR A 129 3.67 17.08 -4.36
C TYR A 129 2.99 18.40 -4.76
N SER A 130 2.25 19.04 -3.85
CA SER A 130 1.52 20.28 -4.14
C SER A 130 2.30 21.54 -3.80
N THR A 131 3.32 21.45 -2.94
CA THR A 131 4.04 22.63 -2.42
C THR A 131 5.55 22.53 -2.59
N MET A 132 6.06 21.46 -3.20
CA MET A 132 7.50 21.23 -3.36
C MET A 132 7.82 20.76 -4.78
N ALA A 133 8.97 21.19 -5.29
CA ALA A 133 9.52 20.66 -6.53
C ALA A 133 11.02 20.42 -6.40
N HIS A 134 11.51 19.35 -7.03
CA HIS A 134 12.95 19.13 -7.14
C HIS A 134 13.58 20.25 -7.94
N LEU A 135 14.78 20.67 -7.53
CA LEU A 135 15.49 21.75 -8.20
C LEU A 135 15.79 21.43 -9.67
N SER A 136 16.01 20.16 -9.97
CA SER A 136 16.19 19.63 -11.34
C SER A 136 14.98 19.80 -12.25
N ARG A 137 13.82 20.20 -11.71
CA ARG A 137 12.61 20.52 -12.48
C ARG A 137 12.34 22.01 -12.61
N LEU A 138 13.19 22.86 -12.03
CA LEU A 138 13.00 24.30 -11.99
C LEU A 138 14.07 25.02 -12.82
N THR A 139 13.71 26.19 -13.34
CA THR A 139 14.59 27.11 -14.09
C THR A 139 14.13 28.56 -13.86
N ASP A 140 15.06 29.51 -13.95
CA ASP A 140 14.75 30.95 -14.00
C ASP A 140 14.65 31.48 -15.44
N ALA A 141 14.95 30.63 -16.43
CA ALA A 141 14.82 30.96 -17.85
C ALA A 141 13.34 31.12 -18.24
N ALA A 142 13.08 32.07 -19.13
CA ALA A 142 11.74 32.27 -19.67
C ALA A 142 11.28 31.06 -20.49
N ASP A 143 9.97 30.89 -20.66
CA ASP A 143 9.42 29.72 -21.36
C ASP A 143 9.79 29.69 -22.86
N ASP A 144 10.11 30.86 -23.44
CA ASP A 144 10.54 31.05 -24.83
C ASP A 144 12.07 30.94 -25.04
N ASP A 145 12.87 30.97 -23.99
CA ASP A 145 14.33 30.87 -24.09
C ASP A 145 14.77 29.56 -24.76
N THR A 146 15.77 29.64 -25.65
CA THR A 146 16.31 28.47 -26.35
C THR A 146 17.05 27.52 -25.41
N GLU A 147 17.70 28.06 -24.38
CA GLU A 147 18.39 27.31 -23.34
C GLU A 147 17.67 27.52 -22.01
N ARG A 148 17.27 26.42 -21.38
CA ARG A 148 16.57 26.44 -20.09
C ARG A 148 17.29 25.53 -19.10
N PRO A 149 18.46 25.97 -18.58
CA PRO A 149 19.23 25.16 -17.64
C PRO A 149 18.44 24.96 -16.35
N THR A 150 18.61 23.80 -15.71
CA THR A 150 18.11 23.58 -14.35
C THR A 150 18.73 24.59 -13.40
N LEU A 151 18.01 24.96 -12.34
CA LEU A 151 18.60 25.73 -11.26
C LEU A 151 19.77 24.98 -10.62
N ASP A 152 20.85 25.71 -10.40
CA ASP A 152 22.05 25.19 -9.76
C ASP A 152 21.88 25.25 -8.23
N PRO A 153 22.19 24.16 -7.48
CA PRO A 153 22.02 24.14 -6.03
C PRO A 153 22.79 25.23 -5.28
N GLU A 154 24.00 25.60 -5.71
CA GLU A 154 24.82 26.60 -5.02
C GLU A 154 24.20 27.99 -5.16
N THR A 155 23.76 28.35 -6.37
CA THR A 155 23.09 29.64 -6.61
C THR A 155 21.70 29.72 -5.99
N HIS A 156 20.99 28.59 -5.93
CA HIS A 156 19.65 28.51 -5.34
C HIS A 156 19.66 28.60 -3.80
N ALA A 157 20.82 28.49 -3.13
CA ALA A 157 20.93 28.63 -1.68
C ALA A 157 20.40 29.96 -1.13
N ALA A 158 20.32 31.00 -1.97
CA ALA A 158 19.76 32.30 -1.60
C ALA A 158 18.22 32.39 -1.73
N CYS A 159 17.55 31.38 -2.29
CA CYS A 159 16.10 31.37 -2.43
C CYS A 159 15.42 31.09 -1.09
N ASP A 160 14.38 31.86 -0.76
CA ASP A 160 13.54 31.64 0.43
C ASP A 160 12.89 30.25 0.48
N GLY A 161 12.83 29.55 -0.65
CA GLY A 161 12.31 28.19 -0.76
C GLY A 161 13.37 27.09 -0.66
N HIS A 162 14.66 27.43 -0.56
CA HIS A 162 15.76 26.49 -0.58
C HIS A 162 15.64 25.45 0.55
N ALA A 163 15.64 24.18 0.17
CA ALA A 163 15.67 23.06 1.10
C ALA A 163 16.30 21.82 0.47
N VAL A 164 16.53 20.79 1.28
CA VAL A 164 16.93 19.45 0.83
C VAL A 164 15.90 18.42 1.29
N PHE A 165 15.56 17.49 0.41
CA PHE A 165 14.78 16.30 0.78
C PHE A 165 15.75 15.23 1.26
N LEU A 166 15.63 14.83 2.52
CA LEU A 166 16.46 13.80 3.13
C LEU A 166 15.74 12.45 3.05
N THR A 167 16.38 11.49 2.39
CA THR A 167 15.98 10.08 2.42
C THR A 167 17.03 9.27 3.17
N VAL A 168 16.58 8.45 4.13
CA VAL A 168 17.41 7.45 4.80
C VAL A 168 16.81 6.08 4.50
N ASN A 169 17.42 5.33 3.59
CA ASN A 169 16.92 4.03 3.14
C ASN A 169 17.46 2.85 3.98
N GLY A 170 18.46 3.10 4.83
CA GLY A 170 19.20 2.10 5.58
C GLY A 170 20.31 2.72 6.42
N LEU A 171 21.19 1.88 6.98
CA LEU A 171 22.28 2.28 7.89
C LEU A 171 23.68 2.21 7.25
N GLY A 172 23.77 1.74 6.01
CA GLY A 172 25.03 1.58 5.27
C GLY A 172 25.58 2.90 4.73
N GLU A 173 26.85 2.83 4.29
CA GLU A 173 27.49 3.92 3.55
C GLU A 173 26.81 4.06 2.18
N GLY A 174 26.13 5.18 1.95
CA GLY A 174 25.34 5.44 0.74
C GLY A 174 23.82 5.33 0.92
N ASP A 175 23.34 4.91 2.09
CA ASP A 175 21.90 4.80 2.37
C ASP A 175 21.26 6.14 2.80
N THR A 176 22.05 7.20 2.89
CA THR A 176 21.61 8.57 3.15
C THR A 176 21.77 9.40 1.90
N GLU A 177 20.66 9.93 1.38
CA GLU A 177 20.65 10.78 0.20
C GLU A 177 19.94 12.10 0.50
N THR A 178 20.55 13.20 0.06
CA THR A 178 19.95 14.54 0.09
C THR A 178 19.72 15.02 -1.34
N VAL A 179 18.47 15.34 -1.67
CA VAL A 179 18.10 15.85 -2.99
C VAL A 179 17.69 17.33 -2.88
N PRO A 180 18.34 18.26 -3.59
CA PRO A 180 17.96 19.68 -3.58
C PRO A 180 16.53 19.91 -4.08
N LEU A 181 15.78 20.76 -3.38
CA LEU A 181 14.40 21.14 -3.73
C LEU A 181 14.10 22.60 -3.41
N CYS A 182 12.98 23.07 -3.94
CA CYS A 182 12.38 24.34 -3.57
C CYS A 182 10.98 24.10 -2.98
N THR A 183 10.72 24.68 -1.80
CA THR A 183 9.41 24.69 -1.11
C THR A 183 8.51 25.86 -1.56
N LYS A 184 9.03 26.72 -2.43
CA LYS A 184 8.30 27.81 -3.11
C LYS A 184 8.52 27.75 -4.61
N PRO A 185 8.15 26.64 -5.27
CA PRO A 185 8.42 26.45 -6.70
C PRO A 185 7.77 27.52 -7.59
N GLU A 186 6.74 28.22 -7.10
CA GLU A 186 6.08 29.34 -7.78
C GLU A 186 6.98 30.57 -7.99
N LEU A 187 8.14 30.66 -7.31
CA LEU A 187 9.16 31.69 -7.56
C LEU A 187 9.96 31.40 -8.84
N HIS A 188 9.82 30.21 -9.41
CA HIS A 188 10.59 29.72 -10.56
C HIS A 188 9.65 29.22 -11.67
N GLN A 189 10.23 28.89 -12.81
CA GLN A 189 9.53 28.23 -13.90
C GLN A 189 9.85 26.73 -13.95
N SER A 190 8.96 25.93 -14.53
CA SER A 190 9.26 24.53 -14.86
C SER A 190 10.31 24.46 -15.97
N ILE A 191 11.32 23.58 -15.84
CA ILE A 191 12.30 23.32 -16.91
C ILE A 191 11.64 22.71 -18.15
N TYR A 192 10.60 21.92 -17.94
CA TYR A 192 9.77 21.45 -19.04
C TYR A 192 9.02 22.67 -19.54
N ARG A 193 9.22 22.99 -20.82
CA ARG A 193 8.33 23.92 -21.51
C ARG A 193 6.92 23.49 -21.19
N SER A 194 6.12 24.46 -20.80
CA SER A 194 4.71 24.20 -20.84
C SER A 194 4.43 23.81 -22.29
N TYR A 195 4.11 22.54 -22.55
CA TYR A 195 3.18 22.25 -23.64
C TYR A 195 1.82 22.77 -23.16
N ARG A 196 1.74 24.09 -22.85
CA ARG A 196 0.67 24.84 -23.43
C ARG A 196 0.83 24.54 -24.92
N THR A 197 -0.07 23.70 -25.43
CA THR A 197 -0.60 23.96 -26.77
C THR A 197 -0.59 25.47 -26.88
N PRO A 198 0.18 26.09 -27.81
CA PRO A 198 0.24 27.52 -27.90
C PRO A 198 -1.20 27.94 -27.76
N THR A 199 -1.49 28.72 -26.71
CA THR A 199 -2.81 29.30 -26.62
C THR A 199 -2.75 30.20 -27.83
N SER A 200 -3.23 29.69 -28.96
CA SER A 200 -3.54 30.51 -30.11
C SER A 200 -4.21 31.71 -29.46
N GLU A 201 -3.68 32.90 -29.73
CA GLU A 201 -4.38 34.14 -29.41
C GLU A 201 -5.85 33.82 -29.57
N PRO A 202 -6.66 33.96 -28.49
CA PRO A 202 -8.00 33.40 -28.47
C PRO A 202 -8.59 33.77 -29.81
N VAL A 203 -8.76 32.76 -30.67
CA VAL A 203 -9.42 32.98 -31.94
C VAL A 203 -10.71 33.60 -31.46
N GLU A 204 -11.01 34.82 -31.91
CA GLU A 204 -12.30 35.43 -31.62
C GLU A 204 -13.31 34.51 -32.30
N LEU A 205 -13.66 33.45 -31.59
CA LEU A 205 -14.71 32.53 -31.91
C LEU A 205 -15.92 33.42 -31.91
N THR A 206 -16.63 33.38 -33.01
CA THR A 206 -17.99 33.91 -33.02
C THR A 206 -18.75 33.29 -31.84
N GLU A 207 -19.76 33.99 -31.30
CA GLU A 207 -20.57 33.45 -30.19
C GLU A 207 -21.10 32.04 -30.53
N GLU A 208 -21.40 31.79 -31.81
CA GLU A 208 -21.80 30.48 -32.35
C GLU A 208 -20.71 29.40 -32.25
N GLU A 209 -19.46 29.70 -32.59
CA GLU A 209 -18.35 28.74 -32.51
C GLU A 209 -17.95 28.45 -31.05
N ALA A 210 -18.05 29.45 -30.17
CA ALA A 210 -17.82 29.29 -28.74
C ALA A 210 -18.90 28.39 -28.09
N ASP A 211 -20.16 28.60 -28.45
CA ASP A 211 -21.28 27.77 -28.01
C ASP A 211 -21.17 26.34 -28.54
N ALA A 212 -20.79 26.16 -29.82
CA ALA A 212 -20.57 24.84 -30.41
C ALA A 212 -19.44 24.07 -29.72
N GLN A 213 -18.32 24.73 -29.40
CA GLN A 213 -17.23 24.10 -28.64
C GLN A 213 -17.64 23.77 -27.20
N ALA A 214 -18.42 24.63 -26.55
CA ALA A 214 -18.94 24.36 -25.21
C ALA A 214 -19.88 23.15 -25.21
N GLU A 215 -20.75 23.02 -26.22
CA GLU A 215 -21.65 21.88 -26.33
C GLU A 215 -20.91 20.59 -26.69
N ALA A 216 -19.89 20.65 -27.54
CA ALA A 216 -19.00 19.50 -27.82
C ALA A 216 -18.30 19.00 -26.54
N LYS A 217 -17.70 19.91 -25.75
CA LYS A 217 -17.08 19.56 -24.45
C LYS A 217 -18.09 18.98 -23.46
N ARG A 218 -19.32 19.51 -23.42
CA ARG A 218 -20.39 18.96 -22.59
C ARG A 218 -20.79 17.57 -23.07
N ALA A 219 -20.89 17.34 -24.38
CA ALA A 219 -21.19 16.03 -24.96
C ALA A 219 -20.10 15.00 -24.64
N GLU A 220 -18.83 15.34 -24.82
CA GLU A 220 -17.68 14.49 -24.45
C GLU A 220 -17.72 14.13 -22.95
N ARG A 221 -17.97 15.11 -22.09
CA ARG A 221 -18.11 14.88 -20.64
C ARG A 221 -19.30 13.98 -20.31
N ARG A 222 -20.45 14.15 -20.97
CA ARG A 222 -21.62 13.28 -20.79
C ARG A 222 -21.29 11.84 -21.16
N THR A 223 -20.65 11.61 -22.30
CA THR A 223 -20.20 10.28 -22.75
C THR A 223 -19.19 9.68 -21.78
N LEU A 224 -18.21 10.45 -21.32
CA LEU A 224 -17.20 9.99 -20.37
C LEU A 224 -17.82 9.55 -19.04
N VAL A 225 -18.74 10.34 -18.50
CA VAL A 225 -19.44 10.01 -17.25
C VAL A 225 -20.32 8.77 -17.41
N ALA A 226 -21.05 8.68 -18.53
CA ALA A 226 -21.89 7.53 -18.84
C ALA A 226 -21.06 6.23 -18.94
N ASN A 227 -19.95 6.26 -19.68
CA ASN A 227 -19.08 5.10 -19.86
C ASN A 227 -18.38 4.70 -18.55
N ASN A 228 -17.98 5.65 -17.71
CA ASN A 228 -17.43 5.32 -16.38
C ASN A 228 -18.43 4.58 -15.51
N ARG A 229 -19.66 5.08 -15.48
CA ARG A 229 -20.75 4.45 -14.71
C ARG A 229 -21.07 3.06 -15.26
N ALA A 230 -21.10 2.93 -16.59
CA ALA A 230 -21.25 1.63 -17.24
C ALA A 230 -20.12 0.69 -16.84
N TRP A 231 -18.86 1.15 -16.83
CA TRP A 231 -17.71 0.32 -16.47
C TRP A 231 -17.81 -0.21 -15.03
N ASP A 232 -18.14 0.66 -14.08
CA ASP A 232 -18.29 0.25 -12.67
C ASP A 232 -19.42 -0.79 -12.49
N THR A 233 -20.48 -0.65 -13.28
CA THR A 233 -21.60 -1.60 -13.30
C THR A 233 -21.16 -2.94 -13.88
N SER A 234 -20.49 -2.91 -15.03
CA SER A 234 -19.97 -4.10 -15.70
C SER A 234 -18.93 -4.84 -14.87
N GLN A 235 -18.06 -4.12 -14.14
CA GLN A 235 -17.10 -4.73 -13.22
C GLN A 235 -17.78 -5.55 -12.12
N THR A 236 -18.87 -5.02 -11.53
CA THR A 236 -19.66 -5.75 -10.53
C THR A 236 -20.23 -7.04 -11.15
N LEU A 237 -20.87 -6.92 -12.31
CA LEU A 237 -21.47 -8.06 -13.01
C LEU A 237 -20.43 -9.09 -13.49
N ARG A 238 -19.22 -8.66 -13.89
CA ARG A 238 -18.11 -9.56 -14.23
C ARG A 238 -17.67 -10.38 -13.03
N LYS A 239 -17.51 -9.75 -11.86
CA LYS A 239 -17.12 -10.45 -10.63
C LYS A 239 -18.18 -11.47 -10.21
N GLU A 240 -19.46 -11.11 -10.27
CA GLU A 240 -20.57 -12.04 -10.04
C GLU A 240 -20.56 -13.20 -11.03
N TRP A 241 -20.33 -12.92 -12.32
CA TRP A 241 -20.19 -13.94 -13.34
C TRP A 241 -18.99 -14.86 -13.08
N ILE A 242 -17.83 -14.34 -12.63
CA ILE A 242 -16.66 -15.16 -12.28
C ILE A 242 -17.00 -16.13 -11.15
N VAL A 243 -17.69 -15.65 -10.10
CA VAL A 243 -18.14 -16.49 -8.98
C VAL A 243 -19.01 -17.63 -9.51
N GLU A 244 -20.04 -17.32 -10.30
CA GLU A 244 -20.93 -18.33 -10.89
C GLU A 244 -20.15 -19.29 -11.80
N PHE A 245 -19.27 -18.76 -12.64
CA PHE A 245 -18.47 -19.51 -13.60
C PHE A 245 -17.57 -20.55 -12.94
N LEU A 246 -16.97 -20.23 -11.79
CA LEU A 246 -16.12 -21.15 -11.02
C LEU A 246 -16.91 -22.28 -10.34
N THR A 247 -18.24 -22.20 -10.25
CA THR A 247 -19.09 -23.30 -9.75
C THR A 247 -19.34 -24.39 -10.78
N ARG A 248 -19.01 -24.16 -12.05
CA ARG A 248 -19.27 -25.12 -13.14
C ARG A 248 -18.55 -26.44 -12.88
N LYS A 249 -19.19 -27.55 -13.28
CA LYS A 249 -18.65 -28.91 -13.08
C LYS A 249 -17.36 -29.19 -13.86
N LYS A 250 -17.14 -28.48 -14.97
CA LYS A 250 -15.96 -28.63 -15.84
C LYS A 250 -15.42 -27.25 -16.20
N LEU A 251 -14.12 -27.08 -16.03
CA LEU A 251 -13.39 -25.91 -16.52
C LEU A 251 -13.30 -25.94 -18.05
N PRO A 252 -13.16 -24.77 -18.71
CA PRO A 252 -12.82 -24.70 -20.12
C PRO A 252 -11.56 -25.49 -20.46
N THR A 253 -11.49 -26.03 -21.67
CA THR A 253 -10.35 -26.84 -22.13
C THR A 253 -9.04 -26.04 -22.22
N ASP A 254 -9.14 -24.72 -22.43
CA ASP A 254 -8.02 -23.78 -22.50
C ASP A 254 -7.75 -23.03 -21.18
N ALA A 255 -8.45 -23.36 -20.08
CA ALA A 255 -8.25 -22.69 -18.78
C ALA A 255 -6.80 -22.81 -18.27
N ALA A 256 -6.19 -23.99 -18.42
CA ALA A 256 -4.79 -24.19 -18.03
C ALA A 256 -3.82 -23.34 -18.85
N ALA A 257 -4.12 -23.09 -20.13
CA ALA A 257 -3.31 -22.22 -20.98
C ALA A 257 -3.44 -20.75 -20.53
N PHE A 258 -4.66 -20.29 -20.21
CA PHE A 258 -4.87 -18.96 -19.63
C PHE A 258 -4.12 -18.78 -18.31
N VAL A 259 -4.17 -19.77 -17.42
CA VAL A 259 -3.42 -19.75 -16.15
C VAL A 259 -1.92 -19.64 -16.42
N ALA A 260 -1.36 -20.48 -17.29
CA ALA A 260 0.07 -20.46 -17.60
C ALA A 260 0.52 -19.12 -18.21
N VAL A 261 -0.26 -18.54 -19.12
CA VAL A 261 0.02 -17.22 -19.70
C VAL A 261 -0.05 -16.13 -18.63
N THR A 262 -1.03 -16.20 -17.73
CA THR A 262 -1.18 -15.23 -16.63
C THR A 262 0.00 -15.29 -15.67
N LEU A 263 0.38 -16.49 -15.23
CA LEU A 263 1.50 -16.67 -14.29
C LEU A 263 2.88 -16.31 -14.87
N THR A 264 3.02 -16.24 -16.20
CA THR A 264 4.29 -15.94 -16.87
C THR A 264 4.35 -14.50 -17.38
N ARG A 265 3.41 -14.10 -18.24
CA ARG A 265 3.38 -12.77 -18.86
C ARG A 265 2.87 -11.69 -17.91
N HIS A 266 2.02 -12.08 -16.95
CA HIS A 266 1.33 -11.17 -16.03
C HIS A 266 1.72 -11.47 -14.57
N SER A 267 2.93 -11.99 -14.34
CA SER A 267 3.41 -12.37 -13.00
C SER A 267 3.34 -11.21 -12.00
N TYR A 268 3.67 -9.98 -12.43
CA TYR A 268 3.54 -8.78 -11.60
C TYR A 268 2.09 -8.50 -11.18
N ASP A 269 1.11 -8.71 -12.05
CA ASP A 269 -0.32 -8.55 -11.71
C ASP A 269 -0.73 -9.59 -10.66
N VAL A 270 -0.22 -10.83 -10.78
CA VAL A 270 -0.51 -11.93 -9.83
C VAL A 270 0.11 -11.65 -8.47
N THR A 271 1.37 -11.20 -8.43
CA THR A 271 2.05 -10.82 -7.18
C THR A 271 1.39 -9.60 -6.55
N GLY A 272 1.06 -8.58 -7.34
CA GLY A 272 0.42 -7.34 -6.87
C GLY A 272 -1.00 -7.55 -6.35
N ASP A 273 -1.77 -8.47 -6.95
CA ASP A 273 -3.10 -8.85 -6.45
C ASP A 273 -3.03 -9.60 -5.12
N ASN A 274 -1.93 -10.31 -4.88
CA ASN A 274 -1.74 -11.19 -3.71
C ASN A 274 -2.95 -12.13 -3.48
N SER A 275 -3.55 -12.64 -4.57
CA SER A 275 -4.74 -13.49 -4.55
C SER A 275 -5.96 -12.88 -3.86
N GLY A 276 -6.02 -11.54 -3.76
CA GLY A 276 -7.00 -10.82 -2.94
C GLY A 276 -8.47 -11.07 -3.31
N GLY A 277 -8.77 -11.26 -4.60
CA GLY A 277 -10.12 -11.59 -5.07
C GLY A 277 -10.40 -13.09 -5.21
N ALA A 278 -9.37 -13.93 -5.29
CA ALA A 278 -9.51 -15.35 -5.63
C ALA A 278 -10.28 -16.15 -4.57
N ALA A 279 -10.03 -15.85 -3.30
CA ALA A 279 -10.71 -16.50 -2.19
C ALA A 279 -12.20 -16.09 -2.10
N VAL A 280 -12.50 -14.81 -2.32
CA VAL A 280 -13.88 -14.30 -2.42
C VAL A 280 -14.62 -14.98 -3.56
N PHE A 281 -13.97 -15.15 -4.72
CA PHE A 281 -14.55 -15.85 -5.87
C PHE A 281 -14.90 -17.32 -5.59
N LEU A 282 -14.24 -17.94 -4.61
CA LEU A 282 -14.49 -19.31 -4.19
C LEU A 282 -15.32 -19.40 -2.89
N GLY A 283 -15.88 -18.28 -2.42
CA GLY A 283 -16.79 -18.24 -1.28
C GLY A 283 -16.12 -18.20 0.09
N HIS A 284 -14.87 -17.74 0.15
CA HIS A 284 -14.14 -17.51 1.40
C HIS A 284 -14.07 -16.03 1.73
N GLU A 285 -14.26 -15.69 3.01
CA GLU A 285 -14.23 -14.32 3.53
C GLU A 285 -13.24 -14.21 4.71
N GLY A 286 -12.77 -12.99 4.98
CA GLY A 286 -11.93 -12.67 6.16
C GLY A 286 -10.42 -12.78 5.94
N TYR A 287 -9.66 -12.52 7.02
CA TYR A 287 -8.19 -12.41 6.99
C TYR A 287 -7.46 -13.73 6.63
N VAL A 288 -8.09 -14.87 6.88
CA VAL A 288 -7.55 -16.22 6.60
C VAL A 288 -7.80 -16.73 5.17
N ALA A 289 -8.25 -15.86 4.27
CA ALA A 289 -8.74 -16.23 2.95
C ALA A 289 -7.67 -16.89 2.04
N ARG A 290 -6.38 -16.54 2.19
CA ARG A 290 -5.27 -17.19 1.44
C ARG A 290 -5.02 -18.63 1.94
N GLU A 291 -4.94 -18.81 3.25
CA GLU A 291 -4.81 -20.14 3.86
C GLU A 291 -5.99 -21.05 3.51
N ALA A 292 -7.19 -20.48 3.34
CA ALA A 292 -8.37 -21.23 2.92
C ALA A 292 -8.22 -21.84 1.51
N LEU A 293 -7.53 -21.18 0.58
CA LEU A 293 -7.27 -21.71 -0.75
C LEU A 293 -6.30 -22.89 -0.71
N ALA A 294 -5.21 -22.77 0.05
CA ALA A 294 -4.26 -23.86 0.26
C ALA A 294 -4.95 -25.06 0.92
N THR A 295 -5.67 -24.81 2.02
CA THR A 295 -6.47 -25.82 2.75
C THR A 295 -7.47 -26.52 1.82
N MET A 296 -8.14 -25.80 0.92
CA MET A 296 -9.07 -26.40 -0.05
C MET A 296 -8.37 -27.42 -0.97
N VAL A 297 -7.17 -27.10 -1.44
CA VAL A 297 -6.40 -28.00 -2.32
C VAL A 297 -5.82 -29.18 -1.55
N GLU A 298 -5.29 -28.95 -0.35
CA GLU A 298 -4.77 -30.01 0.52
C GLU A 298 -5.86 -31.03 0.90
N ALA A 299 -7.04 -30.54 1.27
CA ALA A 299 -8.18 -31.39 1.59
C ALA A 299 -8.79 -32.05 0.35
N THR A 300 -8.76 -31.38 -0.81
CA THR A 300 -9.35 -31.88 -2.06
C THR A 300 -8.47 -31.52 -3.27
N PRO A 301 -7.45 -32.34 -3.59
CA PRO A 301 -6.48 -32.03 -4.66
C PRO A 301 -7.10 -31.83 -6.05
N THR A 302 -8.28 -32.40 -6.30
CA THR A 302 -9.03 -32.21 -7.55
C THR A 302 -9.53 -30.77 -7.76
N LYS A 303 -9.49 -29.91 -6.73
CA LYS A 303 -9.82 -28.47 -6.80
C LYS A 303 -8.66 -27.58 -7.27
N ALA A 304 -7.44 -28.10 -7.36
CA ALA A 304 -6.25 -27.31 -7.72
C ALA A 304 -6.43 -26.48 -9.01
N GLY A 305 -7.10 -27.02 -10.03
CA GLY A 305 -7.38 -26.29 -11.27
C GLY A 305 -8.33 -25.12 -11.09
N TYR A 306 -9.34 -25.24 -10.22
CA TYR A 306 -10.29 -24.17 -9.92
C TYR A 306 -9.61 -23.05 -9.12
N VAL A 307 -8.80 -23.42 -8.12
CA VAL A 307 -8.02 -22.46 -7.32
C VAL A 307 -7.02 -21.71 -8.20
N SER A 308 -6.28 -22.42 -9.05
CA SER A 308 -5.31 -21.78 -9.96
C SER A 308 -5.99 -20.82 -10.95
N LEU A 309 -7.17 -21.19 -11.46
CA LEU A 309 -7.94 -20.33 -12.35
C LEU A 309 -8.51 -19.12 -11.62
N ALA A 310 -9.00 -19.29 -10.39
CA ALA A 310 -9.50 -18.19 -9.57
C ALA A 310 -8.40 -17.15 -9.29
N VAL A 311 -7.17 -17.59 -9.00
CA VAL A 311 -6.00 -16.71 -8.82
C VAL A 311 -5.69 -15.93 -10.11
N ALA A 312 -5.66 -16.62 -11.26
CA ALA A 312 -5.42 -15.96 -12.55
C ALA A 312 -6.53 -14.95 -12.90
N LEU A 313 -7.79 -15.32 -12.70
CA LEU A 313 -8.94 -14.42 -12.94
C LEU A 313 -8.93 -13.22 -12.00
N SER A 314 -8.61 -13.42 -10.71
CA SER A 314 -8.47 -12.35 -9.71
C SER A 314 -7.44 -11.31 -10.16
N ALA A 315 -6.23 -11.77 -10.49
CA ALA A 315 -5.16 -10.89 -10.94
C ALA A 315 -5.53 -10.08 -12.19
N ARG A 316 -6.12 -10.75 -13.19
CA ARG A 316 -6.52 -10.07 -14.43
C ARG A 316 -7.71 -9.12 -14.22
N GLU A 317 -8.69 -9.49 -13.40
CA GLU A 317 -9.85 -8.63 -13.09
C GLU A 317 -9.41 -7.37 -12.32
N ASN A 318 -8.55 -7.52 -11.30
CA ASN A 318 -8.05 -6.40 -10.50
C ASN A 318 -7.15 -5.45 -11.31
N ARG A 319 -6.52 -5.95 -12.37
CA ARG A 319 -5.73 -5.12 -13.30
C ARG A 319 -6.60 -4.23 -14.19
N THR A 320 -7.85 -4.61 -14.47
CA THR A 320 -8.75 -3.79 -15.30
C THR A 320 -9.30 -2.59 -14.54
N SER A 321 -9.58 -1.49 -15.24
CA SER A 321 -10.13 -0.28 -14.62
C SER A 321 -10.89 0.59 -15.64
N ARG A 322 -11.41 1.75 -15.21
CA ARG A 322 -12.00 2.73 -16.14
C ARG A 322 -11.01 3.17 -17.24
N GLU A 323 -9.70 3.04 -17.01
CA GLU A 323 -8.69 3.30 -18.04
C GLU A 323 -8.69 2.26 -19.15
N SER A 324 -9.16 1.03 -18.90
CA SER A 324 -9.17 -0.05 -19.90
C SER A 324 -10.05 0.27 -21.11
N TRP A 325 -11.13 1.06 -20.95
CA TRP A 325 -11.94 1.53 -22.08
C TRP A 325 -11.50 2.91 -22.62
N ARG A 326 -10.90 3.77 -21.78
CA ARG A 326 -10.38 5.09 -22.20
C ARG A 326 -9.13 4.96 -23.05
N ASN A 327 -8.28 4.01 -22.67
CA ASN A 327 -7.00 3.72 -23.29
C ASN A 327 -6.91 2.19 -23.50
N PRO A 328 -7.65 1.64 -24.49
CA PRO A 328 -7.62 0.21 -24.78
C PRO A 328 -6.19 -0.30 -24.99
N ASN A 329 -5.89 -1.44 -24.36
CA ASN A 329 -4.57 -2.04 -24.41
C ASN A 329 -4.69 -3.55 -24.63
N VAL A 330 -3.66 -4.11 -25.27
CA VAL A 330 -3.63 -5.51 -25.71
C VAL A 330 -3.82 -6.50 -24.55
N SER A 331 -3.40 -6.14 -23.34
CA SER A 331 -3.50 -7.02 -22.17
C SER A 331 -4.94 -7.16 -21.69
N ASP A 332 -5.63 -6.05 -21.48
CA ASP A 332 -7.01 -6.03 -21.00
C ASP A 332 -7.97 -6.56 -22.07
N GLU A 333 -7.70 -6.23 -23.33
CA GLU A 333 -8.40 -6.80 -24.49
C GLU A 333 -8.35 -8.34 -24.47
N ALA A 334 -7.15 -8.92 -24.36
CA ALA A 334 -6.99 -10.37 -24.36
C ALA A 334 -7.75 -11.05 -23.21
N TYR A 335 -7.81 -10.41 -22.04
CA TYR A 335 -8.59 -10.90 -20.90
C TYR A 335 -10.09 -10.87 -21.17
N LEU A 336 -10.62 -9.74 -21.62
CA LEU A 336 -12.05 -9.56 -21.90
C LEU A 336 -12.53 -10.51 -23.00
N LEU A 337 -11.75 -10.69 -24.06
CA LEU A 337 -12.04 -11.65 -25.13
C LEU A 337 -11.99 -13.10 -24.63
N GLN A 338 -11.09 -13.42 -23.69
CA GLN A 338 -11.01 -14.76 -23.12
C GLN A 338 -12.23 -15.10 -22.25
N ILE A 339 -12.68 -14.19 -21.39
CA ILE A 339 -13.89 -14.43 -20.59
C ILE A 339 -15.15 -14.42 -21.46
N GLU A 340 -15.17 -13.65 -22.56
CA GLU A 340 -16.24 -13.69 -23.55
C GLU A 340 -16.33 -15.05 -24.24
N LYS A 341 -15.19 -15.60 -24.66
CA LYS A 341 -15.08 -16.96 -25.20
C LYS A 341 -15.60 -18.03 -24.21
N TRP A 342 -15.49 -17.78 -22.91
CA TRP A 342 -15.99 -18.67 -21.86
C TRP A 342 -17.47 -18.46 -21.51
N GLY A 343 -18.12 -17.47 -22.12
CA GLY A 343 -19.56 -17.23 -22.03
C GLY A 343 -19.95 -15.97 -21.28
N HIS A 344 -19.01 -15.10 -20.90
CA HIS A 344 -19.35 -13.77 -20.38
C HIS A 344 -19.86 -12.88 -21.51
N LYS A 345 -20.97 -12.16 -21.32
CA LYS A 345 -21.48 -11.24 -22.33
C LYS A 345 -20.92 -9.84 -22.08
N LEU A 346 -20.00 -9.38 -22.92
CA LEU A 346 -19.43 -8.03 -22.82
C LEU A 346 -20.52 -6.97 -23.07
N SER A 347 -20.62 -6.04 -22.12
CA SER A 347 -21.38 -4.80 -22.24
C SER A 347 -20.76 -3.86 -23.28
N ALA A 348 -21.48 -2.81 -23.66
CA ALA A 348 -21.00 -1.84 -24.66
C ALA A 348 -19.64 -1.22 -24.31
N VAL A 349 -19.42 -0.85 -23.04
CA VAL A 349 -18.15 -0.26 -22.59
C VAL A 349 -17.01 -1.27 -22.54
N GLU A 350 -17.29 -2.52 -22.23
CA GLU A 350 -16.28 -3.59 -22.25
C GLU A 350 -15.91 -3.98 -23.67
N ARG A 351 -16.85 -3.87 -24.62
CA ARG A 351 -16.55 -4.06 -26.04
C ARG A 351 -15.56 -3.02 -26.56
N ILE A 352 -15.66 -1.77 -26.10
CA ILE A 352 -14.66 -0.72 -26.39
C ILE A 352 -13.28 -1.15 -25.86
N ALA A 353 -13.21 -1.58 -24.60
CA ALA A 353 -11.97 -2.05 -23.99
C ALA A 353 -11.41 -3.33 -24.65
N ALA A 354 -12.28 -4.18 -25.19
CA ALA A 354 -11.95 -5.40 -25.92
C ALA A 354 -11.62 -5.16 -27.41
N GLY A 355 -11.41 -3.90 -27.82
CA GLY A 355 -10.97 -3.58 -29.18
C GLY A 355 -12.01 -3.85 -30.27
N TYR A 356 -13.28 -4.08 -29.91
CA TYR A 356 -14.34 -4.21 -30.90
C TYR A 356 -14.56 -2.88 -31.61
N PRO A 357 -14.94 -2.91 -32.91
CA PRO A 357 -15.45 -1.71 -33.57
C PRO A 357 -16.66 -1.19 -32.79
N ALA A 358 -16.81 0.15 -32.75
CA ALA A 358 -17.96 0.78 -32.13
C ALA A 358 -19.24 0.11 -32.67
N PRO A 359 -20.19 -0.27 -31.81
CA PRO A 359 -21.43 -0.87 -32.28
C PRO A 359 -22.11 0.13 -33.23
N ASP A 360 -22.60 -0.35 -34.37
CA ASP A 360 -23.47 0.45 -35.23
C ASP A 360 -24.62 0.94 -34.36
N THR A 361 -24.77 2.26 -34.24
CA THR A 361 -25.95 2.86 -33.62
C THR A 361 -27.13 2.45 -34.47
N VAL A 362 -27.84 1.39 -34.04
CA VAL A 362 -29.18 1.16 -34.53
C VAL A 362 -29.98 2.34 -34.00
N GLU A 363 -30.29 3.29 -34.87
CA GLU A 363 -31.31 4.31 -34.59
C GLU A 363 -32.55 3.54 -34.15
N GLU A 364 -32.87 3.62 -32.86
CA GLU A 364 -34.20 3.25 -32.39
C GLU A 364 -35.17 4.18 -33.13
N ASP A 365 -35.89 3.61 -34.10
CA ASP A 365 -37.03 4.22 -34.77
C ASP A 365 -37.99 4.77 -33.71
N ALA A 366 -37.82 6.04 -33.42
CA ALA A 366 -38.77 6.84 -32.68
C ALA A 366 -40.01 7.04 -33.57
N ALA A 367 -41.00 6.18 -33.32
CA ALA A 367 -42.43 6.42 -33.50
C ALA A 367 -42.93 6.86 -34.89
N THR A 368 -43.74 5.98 -35.49
CA THR A 368 -44.98 6.42 -36.13
C THR A 368 -46.16 5.64 -35.56
N GLY A 369 -46.81 6.24 -34.56
CA GLY A 369 -48.22 6.03 -34.31
C GLY A 369 -48.99 7.21 -34.91
N THR A 370 -49.76 6.93 -35.97
CA THR A 370 -50.93 7.62 -36.57
C THR A 370 -51.14 6.89 -37.90
N GLU A 371 -52.24 6.21 -38.23
CA GLU A 371 -53.66 6.32 -37.88
C GLU A 371 -54.30 4.96 -37.53
#